data_AF-A0A2R7K3R9-F1
#
_entry.id   AF-A0A2R7K3R9-F1
#
_cell.length_a   1.000
_cell.length_b   1.000
_cell.length_c   1.000
_cell.angle_alpha   90.00
_cell.angle_beta   90.00
_cell.angle_gamma   90.00
#
_symmetry.space_group_name_H-M   'P 1'
#
loop_
_entity.id
_entity.type
_entity.pdbx_description
1 polymer ?
#
loop_
_entity_poly.entity_id
_entity_poly.type
_entity_poly.pdbx_seq_one_letter_code
_entity_poly.pdbx_strand_id
1 'polypeptide(L)'
;MNNYKMIAFIILTSAILSCNNKQPFVPDYEMGIGTIIGMENCKTDLSKNAWLIQFPGPNPFNKMYGDQMTYNGTAYKNVVKTFSLPDSAKVSGKKYSFEFYLEERSSAGACDAIDAVDFNLTKIRIRNVAKAPN
;
A
#
# COMPACT_ATOMS: atom_id res chain seq x y z
N MET A 1 -21.47 -4.90 59.43
CA MET A 1 -20.59 -4.57 58.28
C MET A 1 -21.38 -4.80 57.01
N ASN A 2 -21.58 -3.76 56.23
CA ASN A 2 -22.62 -3.70 55.20
C ASN A 2 -22.21 -4.42 53.90
N ASN A 3 -22.90 -5.52 53.58
CA ASN A 3 -22.64 -6.40 52.44
C ASN A 3 -22.67 -5.70 51.07
N TYR A 4 -23.35 -4.55 50.93
CA TYR A 4 -23.40 -3.81 49.66
C TYR A 4 -22.08 -3.11 49.29
N LYS A 5 -21.24 -2.74 50.27
CA LYS A 5 -19.95 -2.09 50.00
C LYS A 5 -18.92 -3.06 49.43
N MET A 6 -19.00 -4.34 49.81
CA MET A 6 -18.11 -5.39 49.32
C MET A 6 -18.46 -5.80 47.88
N ILE A 7 -19.76 -5.88 47.55
CA ILE A 7 -20.23 -6.23 46.19
C ILE A 7 -19.85 -5.13 45.18
N ALA A 8 -19.99 -3.85 45.54
CA ALA A 8 -19.60 -2.74 44.67
C ALA A 8 -18.10 -2.74 44.32
N PHE A 9 -17.25 -3.17 45.25
CA PHE A 9 -15.80 -3.25 45.03
C PHE A 9 -15.42 -4.39 44.08
N ILE A 10 -16.14 -5.50 44.10
CA ILE A 10 -15.92 -6.67 43.22
C ILE A 10 -16.34 -6.37 41.76
N ILE A 11 -17.43 -5.62 41.57
CA ILE A 11 -17.87 -5.23 40.22
C ILE A 11 -16.84 -4.27 39.59
N LEU A 12 -16.34 -3.31 40.37
CA LEU A 12 -15.37 -2.32 39.88
C LEU A 12 -14.03 -2.96 39.45
N THR A 13 -13.55 -3.99 40.15
CA THR A 13 -12.28 -4.67 39.80
C THR A 13 -12.40 -5.57 38.57
N SER A 14 -13.58 -6.16 38.34
CA SER A 14 -13.84 -7.02 37.17
C SER A 14 -13.89 -6.26 35.84
N ALA A 15 -14.27 -4.97 35.85
CA ALA A 15 -14.32 -4.14 34.65
C ALA A 15 -12.92 -3.76 34.12
N ILE A 16 -11.91 -3.68 34.99
CA ILE A 16 -10.54 -3.25 34.64
C ILE A 16 -9.76 -4.38 33.96
N LEU A 17 -10.04 -5.63 34.34
CA LEU A 17 -9.37 -6.81 33.77
C LEU A 17 -9.85 -7.14 32.35
N SER A 18 -11.10 -6.78 32.00
CA SER A 18 -11.70 -7.11 30.69
C SER A 18 -11.17 -6.24 29.54
N CYS A 19 -10.54 -5.10 29.83
CA CYS A 19 -9.99 -4.19 28.81
C CYS A 19 -8.50 -4.42 28.49
N ASN A 20 -7.78 -5.23 29.26
CA ASN A 20 -6.30 -5.32 29.14
C ASN A 20 -5.79 -6.34 28.10
N ASN A 21 -6.65 -7.17 27.50
CA ASN A 21 -6.23 -8.28 26.63
C ASN A 21 -6.72 -8.21 25.18
N LYS A 22 -7.30 -7.09 24.73
CA LYS A 22 -7.62 -6.94 23.29
C LYS A 22 -6.36 -6.52 22.56
N GLN A 23 -5.85 -7.38 21.68
CA GLN A 23 -4.80 -6.97 20.74
C GLN A 23 -5.26 -5.72 19.98
N PRO A 24 -4.38 -4.72 19.77
CA PRO A 24 -4.71 -3.58 18.95
C PRO A 24 -5.22 -4.03 17.58
N PHE A 25 -6.26 -3.37 17.07
CA PHE A 25 -6.71 -3.61 15.70
C PHE A 25 -5.57 -3.28 14.73
N VAL A 26 -5.12 -4.28 13.98
CA VAL A 26 -4.13 -4.11 12.91
C VAL A 26 -4.90 -4.21 11.60
N PRO A 27 -4.97 -3.12 10.81
CA PRO A 27 -5.58 -3.20 9.48
C PRO A 27 -4.80 -4.15 8.58
N ASP A 28 -5.52 -4.78 7.64
CA ASP A 28 -4.97 -5.69 6.62
C ASP A 28 -4.44 -4.96 5.37
N TYR A 29 -4.31 -3.64 5.45
CA TYR A 29 -3.76 -2.79 4.40
C TYR A 29 -2.55 -2.02 4.91
N GLU A 30 -1.70 -1.63 3.98
CA GLU A 30 -0.54 -0.79 4.20
C GLU A 30 -0.85 0.66 3.86
N MET A 31 -0.07 1.57 4.45
CA MET A 31 -0.13 3.00 4.14
C MET A 31 1.27 3.51 3.79
N GLY A 32 1.37 4.32 2.75
CA GLY A 32 2.64 4.91 2.36
C GLY A 32 2.47 6.12 1.45
N ILE A 33 3.41 7.06 1.54
CA ILE A 33 3.52 8.16 0.57
C ILE A 33 4.39 7.68 -0.58
N GLY A 34 3.83 7.62 -1.78
CA GLY A 34 4.52 7.16 -2.98
C GLY A 34 4.56 8.23 -4.07
N THR A 35 5.52 8.11 -4.98
CA THR A 35 5.61 8.90 -6.20
C THR A 35 5.24 8.03 -7.40
N ILE A 36 4.35 8.54 -8.25
CA ILE A 36 3.99 7.84 -9.48
C ILE A 36 5.11 8.05 -10.49
N ILE A 37 5.74 6.97 -10.92
CA ILE A 37 6.85 7.03 -11.89
C ILE A 37 6.29 7.17 -13.31
N GLY A 38 5.28 6.37 -13.63
CA GLY A 38 4.71 6.27 -14.95
C GLY A 38 3.85 5.04 -15.12
N MET A 39 3.69 4.61 -16.36
CA MET A 39 2.85 3.48 -16.75
C MET A 39 3.67 2.52 -17.61
N GLU A 40 3.43 1.22 -17.45
CA GLU A 40 3.98 0.19 -18.33
C GLU A 40 3.48 0.37 -19.77
N ASN A 41 4.17 -0.27 -20.71
CA ASN A 41 3.76 -0.33 -22.12
C ASN A 41 3.65 -1.80 -22.53
N CYS A 42 2.76 -2.57 -21.92
CA CYS A 42 2.61 -4.01 -22.22
C CYS A 42 1.38 -4.28 -23.11
N LYS A 43 0.35 -3.45 -22.99
CA LYS A 43 -0.95 -3.55 -23.67
C LYS A 43 -1.16 -2.41 -24.66
N THR A 44 -1.68 -2.75 -25.83
CA THR A 44 -2.18 -1.81 -26.86
C THR A 44 -3.27 -0.90 -26.32
N ASP A 45 -4.15 -1.44 -25.48
CA ASP A 45 -5.11 -0.67 -24.70
C ASP A 45 -4.44 -0.09 -23.44
N LEU A 46 -4.15 1.21 -23.49
CA LEU A 46 -3.45 1.93 -22.41
C LEU A 46 -4.14 1.83 -21.05
N SER A 47 -5.46 1.64 -21.01
CA SER A 47 -6.20 1.53 -19.75
C SER A 47 -5.89 0.25 -18.98
N LYS A 48 -5.32 -0.75 -19.66
CA LYS A 48 -4.96 -2.06 -19.10
C LYS A 48 -3.50 -2.14 -18.68
N ASN A 49 -2.70 -1.10 -18.93
CA ASN A 49 -1.32 -1.04 -18.48
C ASN A 49 -1.24 -0.73 -16.99
N ALA A 50 -0.29 -1.35 -16.30
CA ALA A 50 -0.06 -1.06 -14.90
C ALA A 50 0.61 0.30 -14.71
N TRP A 51 0.29 0.96 -13.61
CA TRP A 51 0.98 2.15 -13.14
C TRP A 51 2.05 1.76 -12.12
N LEU A 52 3.20 2.43 -12.23
CA LEU A 52 4.38 2.20 -11.42
C LEU A 52 4.46 3.25 -10.31
N ILE A 53 4.58 2.79 -9.06
CA ILE A 53 4.62 3.65 -7.89
C ILE A 53 5.89 3.34 -7.10
N GLN A 54 6.70 4.37 -6.87
CA GLN A 54 7.87 4.31 -6.01
C GLN A 54 7.51 4.74 -4.60
N PHE A 55 7.77 3.89 -3.62
CA PHE A 55 7.77 4.29 -2.21
C PHE A 55 9.18 4.68 -1.75
N PRO A 56 9.33 5.58 -0.75
CA PRO A 56 10.62 5.89 -0.16
C PRO A 56 11.23 4.65 0.50
N GLY A 57 12.56 4.66 0.66
CA GLY A 57 13.29 3.58 1.32
C GLY A 57 13.75 2.45 0.39
N PRO A 58 14.18 1.31 0.97
CA PRO A 58 14.11 0.98 2.40
C PRO A 58 15.07 1.79 3.28
N ASN A 59 14.59 2.26 4.44
CA ASN A 59 15.39 2.82 5.53
C ASN A 59 14.69 2.51 6.88
N PRO A 60 15.26 2.83 8.06
CA PRO A 60 14.65 2.45 9.35
C PRO A 60 13.22 2.96 9.59
N PHE A 61 12.80 3.99 8.83
CA PHE A 61 11.48 4.61 8.94
C PHE A 61 10.53 4.21 7.80
N ASN A 62 11.04 3.56 6.75
CA ASN A 62 10.28 3.23 5.55
C ASN A 62 10.40 1.75 5.20
N LYS A 63 9.25 1.08 5.16
CA LYS A 63 9.13 -0.33 4.77
C LYS A 63 9.41 -0.53 3.28
N MET A 64 9.99 -1.68 2.95
CA MET A 64 10.10 -2.15 1.56
C MET A 64 8.82 -2.90 1.19
N TYR A 65 8.15 -2.43 0.15
CA TYR A 65 6.93 -3.04 -0.42
C TYR A 65 7.20 -3.68 -1.78
N GLY A 66 8.12 -3.10 -2.54
CA GLY A 66 8.36 -3.45 -3.93
C GLY A 66 9.82 -3.72 -4.24
N ASP A 67 10.12 -3.69 -5.53
CA ASP A 67 11.36 -4.19 -6.09
C ASP A 67 12.23 -3.08 -6.68
N GLN A 68 13.42 -3.46 -7.15
CA GLN A 68 14.26 -2.59 -7.97
C GLN A 68 13.94 -2.82 -9.45
N MET A 69 13.90 -1.72 -10.22
CA MET A 69 13.70 -1.78 -11.66
C MET A 69 14.37 -0.60 -12.37
N THR A 70 14.51 -0.68 -13.69
CA THR A 70 15.02 0.42 -14.52
C THR A 70 13.93 0.87 -15.47
N TYR A 71 13.53 2.14 -15.39
CA TYR A 71 12.52 2.76 -16.26
C TYR A 71 13.16 3.92 -17.01
N ASN A 72 13.06 3.97 -18.34
CA ASN A 72 13.63 5.05 -19.16
C ASN A 72 15.08 5.40 -18.80
N GLY A 73 15.93 4.38 -18.57
CA GLY A 73 17.33 4.55 -18.20
C GLY A 73 17.60 4.96 -16.74
N THR A 74 16.57 5.19 -15.92
CA THR A 74 16.71 5.55 -14.50
C THR A 74 16.43 4.33 -13.62
N ALA A 75 17.31 4.08 -12.64
CA ALA A 75 17.14 3.01 -11.66
C ALA A 75 16.27 3.47 -10.49
N TYR A 76 15.20 2.73 -10.21
CA TYR A 76 14.28 2.96 -9.11
C TYR A 76 14.31 1.78 -8.14
N LYS A 77 14.06 2.05 -6.87
CA LYS A 77 13.96 1.05 -5.79
C LYS A 77 12.61 1.16 -5.11
N ASN A 78 12.17 0.07 -4.48
CA ASN A 78 10.90 -0.02 -3.77
C ASN A 78 9.70 0.35 -4.65
N VAL A 79 9.71 -0.18 -5.88
CA VAL A 79 8.68 0.05 -6.89
C VAL A 79 7.67 -1.08 -6.87
N VAL A 80 6.40 -0.71 -6.82
CA VAL A 80 5.28 -1.64 -7.01
C VAL A 80 4.54 -1.27 -8.29
N LYS A 81 3.70 -2.19 -8.77
CA LYS A 81 2.76 -1.91 -9.85
C LYS A 81 1.30 -2.09 -9.44
N THR A 82 0.42 -1.34 -10.07
CA THR A 82 -1.02 -1.40 -9.80
C THR A 82 -1.85 -1.17 -11.06
N PHE A 83 -2.96 -1.88 -11.17
CA PHE A 83 -3.96 -1.67 -12.22
C PHE A 83 -5.17 -0.85 -11.72
N SER A 84 -5.21 -0.53 -10.43
CA SER A 84 -6.38 0.08 -9.77
C SER A 84 -6.14 1.54 -9.38
N LEU A 85 -5.22 2.24 -10.06
CA LEU A 85 -4.99 3.66 -9.83
C LEU A 85 -6.16 4.48 -10.42
N PRO A 86 -6.86 5.31 -9.63
CA PRO A 86 -7.95 6.12 -10.15
C PRO A 86 -7.44 7.21 -11.08
N ASP A 87 -8.27 7.62 -12.05
CA ASP A 87 -7.88 8.56 -13.11
C ASP A 87 -7.36 9.90 -12.59
N SER A 88 -7.91 10.39 -11.46
CA SER A 88 -7.48 11.63 -10.80
C SER A 88 -6.03 11.58 -10.27
N ALA A 89 -5.47 10.38 -10.13
CA ALA A 89 -4.11 10.13 -9.70
C ALA A 89 -3.19 9.70 -10.84
N LYS A 90 -3.65 9.52 -12.08
CA LYS A 90 -2.83 9.07 -13.24
C LYS A 90 -1.91 10.19 -13.78
N VAL A 91 -1.02 10.70 -12.94
CA VAL A 91 -0.08 11.78 -13.27
C VAL A 91 1.32 11.44 -12.78
N SER A 92 2.23 11.21 -13.72
CA SER A 92 3.63 10.92 -13.42
C SER A 92 4.32 12.07 -12.68
N GLY A 93 5.27 11.74 -11.81
CA GLY A 93 6.04 12.68 -11.00
C GLY A 93 5.30 13.25 -9.79
N LYS A 94 4.02 12.90 -9.57
CA LYS A 94 3.23 13.39 -8.44
C LYS A 94 3.27 12.43 -7.25
N LYS A 95 3.25 13.02 -6.06
CA LYS A 95 3.22 12.30 -4.78
C LYS A 95 1.79 12.18 -4.25
N TYR A 96 1.47 11.00 -3.73
CA TYR A 96 0.19 10.72 -3.10
C TYR A 96 0.39 9.88 -1.85
N SER A 97 -0.54 10.00 -0.91
CA SER A 97 -0.73 9.02 0.16
C SER A 97 -1.60 7.90 -0.37
N PHE A 98 -1.13 6.66 -0.21
CA PHE A 98 -1.82 5.46 -0.66
C PHE A 98 -2.18 4.59 0.54
N GLU A 99 -3.42 4.13 0.57
CA GLU A 99 -3.82 2.95 1.34
C GLU A 99 -3.96 1.79 0.35
N PHE A 100 -3.31 0.66 0.60
CA PHE A 100 -3.26 -0.43 -0.38
C PHE A 100 -3.08 -1.80 0.23
N TYR A 101 -3.55 -2.80 -0.50
CA TYR A 101 -3.30 -4.21 -0.21
C TYR A 101 -2.09 -4.68 -1.00
N LEU A 102 -1.18 -5.39 -0.34
CA LEU A 102 -0.14 -6.17 -1.02
C LEU A 102 -0.80 -7.38 -1.67
N GLU A 103 -0.52 -7.59 -2.95
CA GLU A 103 -0.98 -8.76 -3.68
C GLU A 103 0.22 -9.59 -4.13
N GLU A 104 -0.05 -10.83 -4.56
CA GLU A 104 0.98 -11.66 -5.17
C GLU A 104 1.61 -10.95 -6.37
N ARG A 105 2.90 -11.20 -6.57
CA ARG A 105 3.62 -10.73 -7.76
C ARG A 105 2.82 -11.05 -9.00
N SER A 106 2.67 -10.05 -9.86
CA SER A 106 2.14 -10.33 -11.19
C SER A 106 3.22 -11.09 -11.94
N SER A 107 2.89 -12.28 -12.45
CA SER A 107 3.68 -12.86 -13.52
C SER A 107 3.81 -11.84 -14.66
N ALA A 108 4.99 -11.77 -15.28
CA ALA A 108 5.13 -11.05 -16.54
C ALA A 108 4.07 -11.59 -17.52
N GLY A 109 3.24 -10.70 -18.05
CA GLY A 109 2.11 -11.07 -18.89
C GLY A 109 2.55 -11.30 -20.33
N ALA A 110 1.69 -11.94 -21.14
CA ALA A 110 1.84 -11.84 -22.59
C ALA A 110 1.56 -10.40 -23.02
N CYS A 111 2.62 -9.64 -23.31
CA CYS A 111 2.48 -8.30 -23.87
C CYS A 111 2.13 -8.36 -25.35
N ASP A 112 1.31 -7.40 -25.78
CA ASP A 112 0.83 -7.27 -27.16
C ASP A 112 1.25 -5.94 -27.82
N ALA A 113 1.98 -5.08 -27.09
CA ALA A 113 2.62 -3.89 -27.63
C ALA A 113 3.90 -4.24 -28.41
N ILE A 114 4.19 -3.48 -29.48
CA ILE A 114 5.37 -3.68 -30.35
C ILE A 114 6.68 -3.43 -29.59
N ASP A 115 6.74 -2.35 -28.81
CA ASP A 115 7.89 -1.99 -27.96
C ASP A 115 7.54 -2.21 -26.48
N ALA A 116 7.26 -3.47 -26.14
CA ALA A 116 6.69 -3.81 -24.85
C ALA A 116 7.65 -3.52 -23.68
N VAL A 117 7.13 -2.84 -22.66
CA VAL A 117 7.80 -2.63 -21.38
C VAL A 117 6.90 -3.18 -20.27
N ASP A 118 7.29 -4.32 -19.69
CA ASP A 118 6.63 -4.97 -18.54
C ASP A 118 7.68 -5.30 -17.49
N PHE A 119 7.27 -5.28 -16.23
CA PHE A 119 8.10 -5.60 -15.09
C PHE A 119 7.44 -6.64 -14.19
N ASN A 120 8.21 -7.65 -13.79
CA ASN A 120 7.79 -8.62 -12.76
C ASN A 120 7.97 -8.00 -11.36
N LEU A 121 7.06 -7.12 -10.97
CA LEU A 121 7.05 -6.39 -9.71
C LEU A 121 5.98 -6.90 -8.74
N THR A 122 6.19 -6.66 -7.44
CA THR A 122 5.12 -6.73 -6.46
C THR A 122 3.90 -5.92 -6.92
N LYS A 123 2.73 -6.56 -6.90
CA LYS A 123 1.47 -5.93 -7.25
C LYS A 123 0.80 -5.36 -5.99
N ILE A 124 0.15 -4.22 -6.14
CA ILE A 124 -0.73 -3.68 -5.11
C ILE A 124 -2.11 -3.37 -5.68
N ARG A 125 -3.12 -3.45 -4.82
CA ARG A 125 -4.46 -2.94 -5.09
C ARG A 125 -4.75 -1.77 -4.17
N ILE A 126 -4.98 -0.62 -4.80
CA ILE A 126 -5.27 0.63 -4.12
C ILE A 126 -6.67 0.55 -3.50
N ARG A 127 -6.73 0.84 -2.19
CA ARG A 127 -7.95 1.05 -1.42
C ARG A 127 -8.37 2.51 -1.46
N ASN A 128 -7.42 3.42 -1.22
CA ASN A 128 -7.64 4.86 -1.18
C ASN A 128 -6.40 5.61 -1.65
N VAL A 129 -6.60 6.79 -2.22
CA VAL A 129 -5.53 7.70 -2.63
C VAL A 129 -5.90 9.14 -2.30
N ALA A 130 -4.97 9.86 -1.68
CA ALA A 130 -5.11 11.28 -1.37
C ALA A 130 -3.86 12.04 -1.83
N LYS A 131 -4.04 13.30 -2.25
CA LYS A 131 -2.89 14.16 -2.58
C LYS A 131 -2.01 14.31 -1.33
N ALA A 132 -0.73 14.03 -1.47
CA ALA A 132 0.22 14.28 -0.40
C ALA A 132 0.56 15.78 -0.34
N PRO A 133 0.81 16.35 0.85
CA PRO A 133 1.40 17.68 0.95
C PRO A 133 2.77 17.71 0.25
N ASN A 134 3.07 18.84 -0.40
CA ASN A 134 4.34 19.05 -1.11
C ASN A 134 5.53 19.07 -0.16
#